data_AF-A0A383DQI5-F1
#
_entry.id   AF-A0A383DQI5-F1
#
_cell.length_a   1.000
_cell.length_b   1.000
_cell.length_c   1.000
_cell.angle_alpha   90.00
_cell.angle_beta   90.00
_cell.angle_gamma   90.00
#
_symmetry.space_group_name_H-M   'P 1'
#
loop_
_entity.id
_entity.type
_entity.pdbx_description
1 polymer ?
#
loop_
_entity_poly.entity_id
_entity_poly.type
_entity_poly.pdbx_seq_one_letter_code
_entity_poly.pdbx_strand_id
1 'polypeptide(L)'
;EKINPNKSDLNNIVTILKNQPDIENSYVMANYVFFADIANAKWMTAHFQEGPEGDSIDNYITRENWKDWEIFLSNINSKPMDRHYLNHVIPDYLIYNPKLFHHESLKVLTDPTNSEIPENFELLYKSPYSGITAYKINHNG
;
A
#
# COMPACT_ATOMS: atom_id res chain seq x y z
N GLU A 1 -19.92 -16.77 16.60
CA GLU A 1 -19.07 -15.68 17.15
C GLU A 1 -19.28 -14.41 16.35
N LYS A 2 -19.13 -13.22 16.96
CA LYS A 2 -19.11 -11.97 16.20
C LYS A 2 -17.75 -11.87 15.49
N ILE A 3 -17.75 -11.84 14.16
CA ILE A 3 -16.54 -11.62 13.36
C ILE A 3 -16.00 -10.23 13.71
N ASN A 4 -14.71 -10.12 14.06
CA ASN A 4 -14.02 -8.85 14.13
C ASN A 4 -13.50 -8.51 12.72
N PRO A 5 -14.06 -7.50 12.03
CA PRO A 5 -13.72 -7.20 10.64
C PRO A 5 -12.22 -6.93 10.45
N ASN A 6 -11.62 -6.13 11.32
CA ASN A 6 -10.21 -5.76 11.22
C ASN A 6 -9.28 -6.97 11.35
N LYS A 7 -9.61 -7.89 12.26
CA LYS A 7 -8.84 -9.14 12.42
C LYS A 7 -9.01 -10.06 11.21
N SER A 8 -10.23 -10.14 10.68
CA SER A 8 -10.52 -10.93 9.48
C SER A 8 -9.75 -10.41 8.28
N ASP A 9 -9.79 -9.10 8.04
CA ASP A 9 -9.10 -8.45 6.92
C ASP A 9 -7.58 -8.65 7.02
N LEU A 10 -7.00 -8.41 8.21
CA LEU A 10 -5.57 -8.64 8.46
C LEU A 10 -5.17 -10.08 8.12
N ASN A 11 -5.91 -11.06 8.64
CA ASN A 11 -5.61 -12.47 8.41
C ASN A 11 -5.68 -12.82 6.92
N ASN A 12 -6.73 -12.39 6.22
CA ASN A 12 -6.92 -12.69 4.80
C ASN A 12 -5.81 -12.06 3.94
N ILE A 13 -5.53 -10.77 4.15
CA ILE A 13 -4.47 -10.06 3.40
C ILE A 13 -3.12 -10.72 3.65
N VAL A 14 -2.76 -11.00 4.91
CA VAL A 14 -1.49 -11.67 5.25
C VAL A 14 -1.40 -13.06 4.62
N THR A 15 -2.49 -13.85 4.65
CA THR A 15 -2.51 -15.18 4.02
C THR A 15 -2.28 -15.07 2.51
N ILE A 16 -2.89 -14.09 1.84
CA ILE A 16 -2.69 -13.87 0.40
C ILE A 16 -1.25 -13.46 0.11
N LEU A 17 -0.71 -12.49 0.86
CA LEU A 17 0.67 -11.99 0.69
C LEU A 17 1.69 -13.12 0.89
N LYS A 18 1.55 -13.95 1.93
CA LYS A 18 2.45 -15.09 2.18
C LYS A 18 2.50 -16.11 1.06
N ASN A 19 1.44 -16.20 0.26
CA ASN A 19 1.36 -17.12 -0.87
C ASN A 19 1.89 -16.49 -2.18
N GLN A 20 2.27 -15.21 -2.17
CA GLN A 20 2.89 -14.58 -3.33
C GLN A 20 4.35 -15.05 -3.47
N PRO A 21 4.83 -15.23 -4.70
CA PRO A 21 6.23 -15.59 -4.94
C PRO A 21 7.15 -14.46 -4.47
N ASP A 22 8.27 -14.85 -3.85
CA ASP A 22 9.34 -13.93 -3.42
C ASP A 22 8.90 -12.78 -2.49
N ILE A 23 7.82 -12.99 -1.73
CA ILE A 23 7.23 -11.98 -0.83
C ILE A 23 8.24 -11.37 0.15
N GLU A 24 9.26 -12.14 0.57
CA GLU A 24 10.32 -11.67 1.47
C GLU A 24 11.21 -10.57 0.87
N ASN A 25 11.31 -10.53 -0.46
CA ASN A 25 12.04 -9.50 -1.18
C ASN A 25 11.15 -8.36 -1.67
N SER A 26 9.84 -8.57 -1.72
CA SER A 26 8.86 -7.57 -2.13
C SER A 26 8.58 -6.50 -1.09
N TYR A 27 8.20 -5.32 -1.55
CA TYR A 27 7.78 -4.18 -0.75
C TYR A 27 6.26 -4.04 -0.72
N VAL A 28 5.71 -4.03 0.49
CA VAL A 28 4.31 -3.75 0.77
C VAL A 28 4.19 -2.31 1.26
N MET A 29 3.59 -1.44 0.44
CA MET A 29 3.20 -0.09 0.81
C MET A 29 1.91 -0.13 1.62
N ALA A 30 1.96 0.34 2.86
CA ALA A 30 0.80 0.33 3.76
C ALA A 30 0.93 1.35 4.90
N ASN A 31 -0.20 1.77 5.46
CA ASN A 31 -0.25 2.60 6.66
C ASN A 31 0.22 1.87 7.92
N TYR A 32 0.03 0.56 7.98
CA TYR A 32 0.38 -0.26 9.14
C TYR A 32 1.40 -1.34 8.76
N VAL A 33 2.48 -1.41 9.56
CA VAL A 33 3.57 -2.38 9.41
C VAL A 33 3.11 -3.84 9.47
N PHE A 34 2.01 -4.12 10.17
CA PHE A 34 1.57 -5.49 10.46
C PHE A 34 1.29 -6.33 9.21
N PHE A 35 0.84 -5.73 8.11
CA PHE A 35 0.59 -6.46 6.87
C PHE A 35 1.87 -7.06 6.30
N ALA A 36 2.94 -6.25 6.26
CA ALA A 36 4.24 -6.66 5.77
C ALA A 36 4.96 -7.58 6.77
N ASP A 37 5.03 -7.17 8.04
CA ASP A 37 5.83 -7.86 9.06
C ASP A 37 5.34 -9.28 9.32
N ILE A 38 4.02 -9.48 9.43
CA ILE A 38 3.46 -10.82 9.64
C ILE A 38 3.64 -11.68 8.38
N ALA A 39 3.58 -11.07 7.19
CA ALA A 39 3.82 -11.73 5.90
C ALA A 39 5.30 -12.01 5.60
N ASN A 40 6.22 -11.54 6.46
CA ASN A 40 7.67 -11.56 6.25
C ASN A 40 8.13 -10.75 5.03
N ALA A 41 7.37 -9.72 4.62
CA ALA A 41 7.70 -8.82 3.52
C ALA A 41 8.46 -7.58 4.00
N LYS A 42 9.04 -6.82 3.06
CA LYS A 42 9.54 -5.47 3.33
C LYS A 42 8.36 -4.50 3.43
N TRP A 43 8.42 -3.57 4.38
CA TRP A 43 7.40 -2.57 4.59
C TRP A 43 7.84 -1.21 4.08
N MET A 44 6.98 -0.59 3.29
CA MET A 44 7.08 0.80 2.89
C MET A 44 5.95 1.59 3.55
N THR A 45 6.29 2.54 4.41
CA THR A 45 5.26 3.32 5.12
C THR A 45 4.65 4.40 4.24
N ALA A 46 3.34 4.51 4.30
CA ALA A 46 2.54 5.49 3.57
C ALA A 46 1.32 5.89 4.42
N HIS A 47 1.09 7.18 4.60
CA HIS A 47 -0.01 7.73 5.38
C HIS A 47 -1.21 8.14 4.52
N PHE A 48 -1.10 8.06 3.19
CA PHE A 48 -2.13 8.45 2.22
C PHE A 48 -2.53 9.93 2.36
N GLN A 49 -1.61 10.74 2.85
CA GLN A 49 -1.70 12.21 3.01
C GLN A 49 -0.45 12.92 2.46
N GLU A 50 0.46 12.16 1.85
CA GLU A 50 1.68 12.64 1.22
C GLU A 50 1.47 12.92 -0.27
N GLY A 51 2.30 13.80 -0.83
CA GLY A 51 2.11 14.29 -2.19
C GLY A 51 1.00 15.33 -2.30
N PRO A 52 0.73 15.82 -3.52
CA PRO A 52 -0.35 16.77 -3.76
C PRO A 52 -1.71 16.06 -3.80
N GLU A 53 -2.73 16.69 -3.21
CA GLU A 53 -4.13 16.27 -3.42
C GLU A 53 -4.49 16.36 -4.90
N GLY A 54 -5.19 15.35 -5.42
CA GLY A 54 -5.57 15.29 -6.84
C GLY A 54 -4.50 14.72 -7.77
N ASP A 55 -3.35 14.29 -7.25
CA ASP A 55 -2.32 13.62 -8.05
C ASP A 55 -2.72 12.18 -8.42
N SER A 56 -2.04 11.61 -9.43
CA SER A 56 -2.28 10.26 -9.90
C SER A 56 -1.82 9.20 -8.90
N ILE A 57 -2.45 8.02 -8.94
CA ILE A 57 -2.03 6.86 -8.14
C ILE A 57 -0.59 6.46 -8.46
N ASP A 58 -0.21 6.50 -9.74
CA ASP A 58 1.16 6.21 -10.18
C ASP A 58 2.18 7.14 -9.52
N ASN A 59 1.93 8.46 -9.56
CA ASN A 59 2.80 9.45 -8.92
C ASN A 59 2.85 9.26 -7.40
N TYR A 60 1.75 8.82 -6.79
CA TYR A 60 1.73 8.51 -5.37
C TYR A 60 2.63 7.30 -5.02
N ILE A 61 2.54 6.20 -5.77
CA ILE A 61 3.34 4.99 -5.49
C ILE A 61 4.82 5.16 -5.86
N THR A 62 5.14 5.94 -6.89
CA THR A 62 6.53 6.29 -7.26
C THR A 62 7.11 7.38 -6.36
N ARG A 63 6.23 8.12 -5.67
CA ARG A 63 6.54 9.28 -4.81
C ARG A 63 7.13 10.46 -5.59
N GLU A 64 6.80 10.58 -6.87
CA GLU A 64 7.39 11.57 -7.79
C GLU A 64 7.18 13.02 -7.31
N ASN A 65 5.97 13.33 -6.82
CA ASN A 65 5.60 14.68 -6.38
C ASN A 65 5.53 14.85 -4.85
N TRP A 66 6.04 13.87 -4.09
CA TRP A 66 6.10 13.99 -2.64
C TRP A 66 7.13 15.05 -2.23
N LYS A 67 6.90 15.70 -1.09
CA LYS A 67 7.90 16.62 -0.54
C LYS A 67 9.09 15.83 0.02
N ASP A 68 10.29 16.39 -0.06
CA ASP A 68 11.50 15.73 0.46
C ASP A 68 11.37 15.25 1.91
N TRP A 69 10.69 16.02 2.76
CA TRP A 69 10.48 15.63 4.15
C TRP A 69 9.44 14.50 4.31
N GLU A 70 8.47 14.39 3.41
CA GLU A 70 7.51 13.28 3.37
C GLU A 70 8.23 11.99 2.97
N ILE A 71 9.08 12.07 1.93
CA ILE A 71 9.95 10.96 1.51
C ILE A 71 10.90 10.55 2.64
N PHE A 72 11.53 11.52 3.31
CA PHE A 72 12.41 11.25 4.45
C PHE A 72 11.68 10.53 5.58
N LEU A 73 10.52 11.04 6.01
CA LEU A 73 9.71 10.41 7.06
C LEU A 73 9.26 9.00 6.65
N SER A 74 8.87 8.82 5.40
CA SER A 74 8.52 7.50 4.87
C SER A 74 9.70 6.54 4.96
N ASN A 75 10.87 6.94 4.50
CA ASN A 75 12.02 6.05 4.49
C ASN A 75 12.56 5.71 5.88
N ILE A 76 12.53 6.66 6.84
CA ILE A 76 13.03 6.38 8.20
C ILE A 76 12.08 5.50 9.02
N ASN A 77 10.80 5.45 8.66
CA ASN A 77 9.82 4.60 9.33
C ASN A 77 9.66 3.24 8.64
N SER A 78 10.10 3.10 7.39
CA SER A 78 10.02 1.86 6.61
C SER A 78 10.96 0.76 7.13
N LYS A 79 10.71 -0.49 6.71
CA LYS A 79 11.51 -1.68 7.08
C LYS A 79 11.86 -2.49 5.81
N PRO A 80 13.11 -2.48 5.34
CA PRO A 80 14.27 -1.80 5.92
C PRO A 80 14.19 -0.28 5.82
N MET A 81 14.92 0.39 6.71
CA MET A 81 15.01 1.85 6.74
C MET A 81 15.97 2.35 5.64
N ASP A 82 15.58 3.39 4.91
CA ASP A 82 16.43 4.00 3.85
C ASP A 82 16.62 5.51 4.07
N ARG A 83 17.30 5.87 5.16
CA ARG A 83 17.50 7.28 5.57
C ARG A 83 18.04 8.18 4.45
N HIS A 84 18.85 7.64 3.55
CA HIS A 84 19.51 8.39 2.48
C HIS A 84 18.77 8.33 1.14
N TYR A 85 17.61 7.67 1.10
CA TYR A 85 16.78 7.50 -0.10
C TYR A 85 17.55 6.93 -1.30
N LEU A 86 18.44 5.96 -1.06
CA LEU A 86 19.33 5.44 -2.10
C LEU A 86 18.65 4.42 -3.00
N ASN A 87 17.59 3.77 -2.53
CA ASN A 87 17.01 2.62 -3.21
C ASN A 87 15.89 2.98 -4.19
N HIS A 88 15.30 4.18 -4.09
CA HIS A 88 14.20 4.67 -4.94
C HIS A 88 13.12 3.60 -5.23
N VAL A 89 12.76 2.84 -4.21
CA VAL A 89 11.90 1.66 -4.35
C VAL A 89 10.50 2.06 -4.77
N ILE A 90 9.95 1.32 -5.74
CA ILE A 90 8.52 1.30 -6.09
C ILE A 90 7.93 0.06 -5.41
N PRO A 91 6.77 0.15 -4.74
CA PRO A 91 6.18 -0.99 -4.05
C PRO A 91 5.63 -2.03 -5.03
N ASP A 92 5.72 -3.30 -4.65
CA ASP A 92 5.11 -4.43 -5.37
C ASP A 92 3.64 -4.64 -4.96
N TYR A 93 3.27 -4.22 -3.74
CA TYR A 93 1.92 -4.34 -3.20
C TYR A 93 1.47 -3.05 -2.53
N LEU A 94 0.19 -2.72 -2.67
CA LEU A 94 -0.45 -1.59 -2.00
C LEU A 94 -1.62 -2.08 -1.13
N ILE A 95 -1.59 -1.77 0.17
CA ILE A 95 -2.70 -2.00 1.08
C ILE A 95 -3.35 -0.66 1.45
N TYR A 96 -4.51 -0.40 0.88
CA TYR A 96 -5.26 0.83 1.15
C TYR A 96 -6.33 0.59 2.20
N ASN A 97 -6.17 1.18 3.39
CA ASN A 97 -7.16 1.16 4.47
C ASN A 97 -7.84 2.53 4.58
N PRO A 98 -9.07 2.71 4.05
CA PRO A 98 -9.69 4.03 3.94
C PRO A 98 -9.82 4.74 5.30
N LYS A 99 -9.41 6.00 5.37
CA LYS A 99 -9.66 6.93 6.49
C LYS A 99 -10.25 8.23 5.97
N LEU A 100 -10.97 8.93 6.84
CA LEU A 100 -11.62 10.20 6.51
C LEU A 100 -10.63 11.27 6.04
N PHE A 101 -9.42 11.26 6.60
CA PHE A 101 -8.40 12.28 6.37
C PHE A 101 -7.40 11.94 5.25
N HIS A 102 -7.53 10.78 4.60
CA HIS A 102 -6.72 10.47 3.42
C HIS A 102 -7.11 11.38 2.26
N HIS A 103 -6.17 11.60 1.32
CA HIS A 103 -6.44 12.31 0.07
C HIS A 103 -7.69 11.74 -0.61
N GLU A 104 -8.58 12.62 -1.07
CA GLU A 104 -9.81 12.23 -1.75
C GLU A 104 -9.49 11.48 -3.05
N SER A 105 -8.46 11.91 -3.77
CA SER A 105 -8.00 11.23 -5.01
C SER A 105 -7.60 9.78 -4.78
N LEU A 106 -7.14 9.41 -3.58
CA LEU A 106 -6.74 8.04 -3.27
C LEU A 106 -7.91 7.16 -2.78
N LYS A 107 -9.08 7.73 -2.45
CA LYS A 107 -10.23 6.94 -1.97
C LYS A 107 -10.84 6.06 -3.05
N VAL A 108 -10.57 6.35 -4.32
CA VAL A 108 -10.95 5.50 -5.45
C VAL A 108 -10.38 4.08 -5.33
N LEU A 109 -9.27 3.89 -4.61
CA LEU A 109 -8.69 2.57 -4.31
C LEU A 109 -9.64 1.63 -3.55
N THR A 110 -10.73 2.13 -2.97
CA THR A 110 -11.79 1.29 -2.35
C THR A 110 -12.74 0.65 -3.37
N ASP A 111 -12.72 1.14 -4.61
CA ASP A 111 -13.51 0.63 -5.73
C ASP A 111 -12.59 0.12 -6.85
N PRO A 112 -12.27 -1.19 -6.86
CA PRO A 112 -11.39 -1.78 -7.86
C PRO A 112 -11.89 -1.69 -9.31
N THR A 113 -13.13 -1.26 -9.52
CA THR A 113 -13.71 -1.06 -10.86
C THR A 113 -13.53 0.35 -11.39
N ASN A 114 -12.96 1.25 -10.59
CA ASN A 114 -12.73 2.63 -10.97
C ASN A 114 -11.62 2.74 -12.02
N SER A 115 -11.90 3.46 -13.12
CA SER A 115 -10.98 3.64 -14.25
C SER A 115 -9.75 4.49 -13.96
N GLU A 116 -9.72 5.19 -12.83
CA GLU A 116 -8.54 5.94 -12.37
C GLU A 116 -7.47 5.03 -11.76
N ILE A 117 -7.83 3.79 -11.39
CA ILE A 117 -6.84 2.81 -10.94
C ILE A 117 -6.03 2.34 -12.15
N PRO A 118 -4.68 2.44 -12.11
CA PRO A 118 -3.83 2.02 -13.20
C PRO A 118 -4.03 0.55 -13.59
N GLU A 119 -3.98 0.24 -14.90
CA GLU A 119 -4.25 -1.11 -15.43
C GLU A 119 -3.26 -2.18 -14.93
N ASN A 120 -2.08 -1.76 -14.48
CA ASN A 120 -1.08 -2.66 -13.90
C ASN A 120 -1.41 -3.09 -12.46
N PHE A 121 -2.49 -2.58 -11.84
CA PHE A 121 -2.94 -3.02 -10.53
C PHE A 121 -3.85 -4.26 -10.65
N GLU A 122 -3.40 -5.36 -10.06
CA GLU A 122 -4.19 -6.57 -9.89
C GLU A 122 -4.82 -6.58 -8.49
N LEU A 123 -6.15 -6.66 -8.41
CA LEU A 123 -6.86 -6.79 -7.14
C LEU A 123 -6.60 -8.17 -6.52
N LEU A 124 -6.00 -8.18 -5.33
CA LEU A 124 -5.80 -9.40 -4.54
C LEU A 124 -6.90 -9.60 -3.48
N TYR A 125 -7.36 -8.51 -2.87
CA TYR A 125 -8.34 -8.56 -1.80
C TYR A 125 -9.20 -7.30 -1.77
N LYS A 126 -10.50 -7.47 -1.55
CA LYS A 126 -11.42 -6.40 -1.15
C LYS A 126 -12.18 -6.87 0.08
N SER A 127 -12.11 -6.08 1.15
CA SER A 127 -12.85 -6.42 2.36
C SER A 127 -14.36 -6.29 2.13
N PRO A 128 -15.14 -7.27 2.63
CA PRO A 128 -16.59 -7.16 2.64
C PRO A 128 -17.12 -6.24 3.75
N TYR A 129 -16.26 -5.64 4.59
CA TYR A 129 -16.67 -4.90 5.79
C TYR A 129 -16.05 -3.51 5.92
N SER A 130 -14.73 -3.38 5.74
CA SER A 130 -14.01 -2.15 6.12
C SER A 130 -13.64 -1.27 4.92
N GLY A 131 -13.84 -1.77 3.70
CA GLY A 131 -13.41 -1.09 2.47
C GLY A 131 -11.89 -1.18 2.21
N ILE A 132 -11.12 -1.86 3.07
CA ILE A 132 -9.70 -2.11 2.81
C ILE A 132 -9.54 -2.94 1.53
N THR A 133 -8.55 -2.56 0.74
CA THR A 133 -8.18 -3.24 -0.50
C THR A 133 -6.70 -3.57 -0.50
N ALA A 134 -6.35 -4.70 -1.13
CA ALA A 134 -4.98 -5.09 -1.40
C ALA A 134 -4.80 -5.25 -2.90
N TYR A 135 -3.80 -4.58 -3.44
CA TYR A 135 -3.41 -4.67 -4.84
C TYR A 135 -1.99 -5.21 -4.96
N LYS A 136 -1.74 -5.96 -6.03
CA LYS A 136 -0.42 -6.24 -6.57
C LYS A 136 -0.16 -5.29 -7.74
N ILE A 137 1.04 -4.74 -7.81
CA ILE A 137 1.46 -3.82 -8.86
C ILE A 137 2.36 -4.61 -9.81
N ASN A 138 1.92 -4.73 -11.06
CA ASN A 138 2.68 -5.42 -12.10
C ASN A 138 3.68 -4.46 -12.73
N HIS A 139 4.98 -4.70 -12.53
CA HIS A 139 6.05 -3.87 -13.09
C HIS A 139 6.42 -4.22 -14.54
N ASN A 140 5.87 -5.31 -15.07
CA ASN A 140 6.09 -5.73 -16.45
C ASN A 140 5.03 -5.08 -17.36
N GLY A 141 5.25 -3.81 -17.69
CA GLY A 141 4.61 -3.10 -18.79
C GLY A 141 5.64 -2.76 -19.86
#